data_AF-A0A5N8HJ37-F1
#
_entry.id   AF-A0A5N8HJ37-F1
#
_cell.length_a   1.000
_cell.length_b   1.000
_cell.length_c   1.000
_cell.angle_alpha   90.00
_cell.angle_beta   90.00
_cell.angle_gamma   90.00
#
_symmetry.space_group_name_H-M   'P 1'
#
loop_
_entity.id
_entity.type
_entity.pdbx_description
1 polymer ?
#
loop_
_entity_poly.entity_id
_entity_poly.type
_entity_poly.pdbx_seq_one_letter_code
_entity_poly.pdbx_strand_id
1 'polypeptide(L)' 'MKNYLKLNVKEKNIQIADQVIIDETAGEVVIGANTRICHGAVIQGPVVIGANCLIGNYAFIRPGTIISNG' A
#
# COMPACT_ATOMS: atom_id res chain seq x y z
N MET A 1 12.49 14.87 -15.28
CA MET A 1 11.27 14.07 -15.52
C MET A 1 11.39 12.81 -14.68
N LYS A 2 10.64 12.67 -13.58
CA LYS A 2 10.87 11.65 -12.54
C LYS A 2 10.07 10.36 -12.85
N ASN A 3 10.79 9.25 -13.00
CA ASN A 3 10.26 7.92 -13.32
C ASN A 3 9.70 7.23 -12.06
N TYR A 4 8.45 7.51 -11.67
CA TYR A 4 7.80 6.85 -10.52
C TYR A 4 6.79 5.75 -10.90
N LEU A 5 6.49 5.53 -12.19
CA LEU A 5 5.41 4.61 -12.59
C LEU A 5 5.88 3.27 -13.16
N LYS A 6 7.07 2.81 -12.77
CA LYS A 6 7.40 1.38 -12.87
C LYS A 6 7.69 0.84 -11.48
N LEU A 7 6.65 0.78 -10.65
CA LEU A 7 6.60 -0.24 -9.62
C LEU A 7 6.66 -1.60 -10.34
N ASN A 8 7.83 -2.23 -10.32
CA ASN A 8 7.98 -3.64 -10.64
C ASN A 8 7.19 -4.45 -9.60
N VAL A 9 5.86 -4.51 -9.74
CA VAL A 9 4.98 -5.31 -8.87
C VAL A 9 5.45 -6.77 -8.81
N LYS A 10 6.13 -7.25 -9.87
CA LYS A 10 6.74 -8.58 -9.95
C LYS A 10 7.91 -8.84 -8.98
N GLU A 11 8.64 -7.83 -8.51
CA GLU A 11 9.84 -8.04 -7.67
C GLU A 11 9.56 -7.97 -6.17
N LYS A 12 8.44 -7.37 -5.75
CA LYS A 12 8.13 -7.13 -4.34
C LYS A 12 7.14 -8.12 -3.71
N ASN A 13 6.56 -9.04 -4.47
CA ASN A 13 5.59 -10.03 -3.97
C ASN A 13 4.48 -9.41 -3.09
N ILE A 14 3.92 -8.28 -3.54
CA ILE A 14 2.81 -7.61 -2.87
C ILE A 14 1.51 -8.27 -3.32
N GLN A 15 0.67 -8.67 -2.37
CA GLN A 15 -0.61 -9.32 -2.64
C GLN A 15 -1.74 -8.31 -2.38
N ILE A 16 -2.54 -8.00 -3.39
CA ILE A 16 -3.67 -7.07 -3.28
C ILE A 16 -4.94 -7.83 -3.62
N ALA A 17 -5.88 -7.87 -2.67
CA ALA A 17 -7.17 -8.53 -2.84
C ALA A 17 -8.19 -7.65 -3.58
N ASP A 18 -9.35 -8.21 -3.90
CA ASP A 18 -10.40 -7.49 -4.62
C ASP A 18 -10.95 -6.30 -3.81
N GLN A 19 -11.39 -5.28 -4.54
CA GLN A 19 -12.00 -4.06 -3.98
C GLN A 19 -11.09 -3.23 -3.06
N VAL A 20 -9.77 -3.43 -3.14
CA VAL A 20 -8.82 -2.52 -2.48
C VAL A 20 -8.78 -1.19 -3.23
N ILE A 21 -8.85 -0.10 -2.49
CA ILE A 21 -8.69 1.26 -3.02
C ILE A 21 -7.35 1.81 -2.54
N ILE A 22 -6.50 2.20 -3.48
CA ILE A 22 -5.27 2.97 -3.20
C ILE A 22 -5.47 4.34 -3.82
N ASP A 23 -5.65 5.35 -2.97
CA ASP A 23 -5.88 6.74 -3.34
C ASP A 23 -4.62 7.56 -3.10
N GLU A 24 -3.91 7.90 -4.18
CA GLU A 24 -2.71 8.74 -4.14
C GLU A 24 -2.99 10.23 -4.47
N THR A 25 -4.26 10.65 -4.53
CA THR A 25 -4.63 12.03 -4.94
C THR A 25 -4.05 13.09 -4.01
N ALA A 26 -3.89 12.78 -2.72
CA ALA A 26 -3.34 13.68 -1.71
C ALA A 26 -1.85 13.41 -1.39
N GLY A 27 -1.24 12.34 -1.94
CA GLY A 27 0.17 12.02 -1.73
C GLY A 27 0.52 10.56 -2.04
N GLU A 28 1.82 10.25 -2.10
CA GLU A 28 2.35 8.92 -2.48
C GLU A 28 1.99 7.82 -1.45
N VAL A 29 1.70 6.61 -1.95
CA VAL A 29 1.53 5.41 -1.13
C VAL A 29 2.69 4.45 -1.41
N VAL A 30 3.57 4.29 -0.41
CA VAL A 30 4.70 3.36 -0.49
C VAL A 30 4.34 2.07 0.23
N ILE A 31 4.46 0.93 -0.45
CA ILE A 31 4.20 -0.40 0.12
C ILE A 31 5.47 -1.26 0.02
N GLY A 32 5.88 -1.83 1.17
CA GLY A 32 7.01 -2.72 1.30
C GLY A 32 6.75 -4.12 0.73
N ALA A 33 7.83 -4.87 0.51
CA ALA A 33 7.75 -6.21 -0.09
C ALA A 33 7.03 -7.22 0.83
N ASN A 34 6.45 -8.26 0.24
CA ASN A 34 5.72 -9.34 0.92
C ASN A 34 4.53 -8.86 1.76
N THR A 35 4.02 -7.66 1.52
CA THR A 35 2.84 -7.13 2.21
C THR A 35 1.57 -7.61 1.53
N ARG A 36 0.59 -8.05 2.33
CA ARG A 36 -0.74 -8.46 1.87
C ARG A 36 -1.78 -7.42 2.27
N ILE A 37 -2.57 -6.97 1.30
CA ILE A 37 -3.70 -6.05 1.48
C ILE A 37 -4.98 -6.83 1.19
N CYS A 38 -5.84 -6.94 2.20
CA CYS A 38 -7.04 -7.74 2.15
C CYS A 38 -8.26 -6.95 1.63
N HIS A 39 -9.35 -7.66 1.36
CA HIS A 39 -10.49 -7.16 0.61
C HIS A 39 -11.08 -5.88 1.18
N GLY A 40 -11.44 -4.95 0.29
CA GLY A 40 -12.14 -3.72 0.67
C GLY A 40 -11.30 -2.73 1.49
N ALA A 41 -10.00 -2.96 1.70
CA ALA A 41 -9.14 -2.00 2.38
C ALA A 41 -8.98 -0.72 1.56
N VAL A 42 -8.90 0.42 2.24
CA VAL A 42 -8.71 1.73 1.64
C VAL A 42 -7.43 2.34 2.20
N ILE A 43 -6.54 2.77 1.31
CA ILE A 43 -5.27 3.38 1.67
C ILE A 43 -5.21 4.73 0.97
N GLN A 44 -5.25 5.81 1.75
CA GLN A 44 -5.21 7.17 1.23
C GLN A 44 -3.89 7.84 1.60
N GLY A 45 -3.11 8.20 0.59
CA GLY A 45 -1.80 8.80 0.74
C GLY A 45 -1.83 10.25 1.26
N PRO A 46 -0.70 10.78 1.76
CA PRO A 46 0.60 10.13 1.82
C PRO A 46 0.69 9.05 2.91
N VAL A 47 1.17 7.85 2.56
CA VAL A 47 1.29 6.70 3.49
C VAL A 47 2.54 5.89 3.19
N VAL A 48 3.18 5.35 4.24
CA VAL A 48 4.27 4.37 4.11
C VAL A 48 3.89 3.10 4.87
N ILE A 49 3.87 1.97 4.17
CA ILE A 49 3.65 0.63 4.72
C ILE A 49 4.93 -0.17 4.53
N GLY A 50 5.46 -0.71 5.63
CA GLY A 50 6.65 -1.55 5.66
C GLY A 50 6.50 -2.90 4.93
N ALA A 51 7.55 -3.71 5.00
CA ALA A 51 7.55 -5.07 4.45
C ALA A 51 6.82 -6.06 5.38
N ASN A 52 6.42 -7.20 4.83
CA ASN A 52 5.79 -8.33 5.53
C ASN A 52 4.52 -7.97 6.34
N CYS A 53 3.82 -6.90 5.97
CA CYS A 53 2.63 -6.46 6.68
C CYS A 53 1.37 -7.22 6.21
N LEU A 54 0.39 -7.31 7.10
CA LEU A 54 -0.98 -7.71 6.76
C LEU A 54 -1.93 -6.54 7.01
N ILE A 55 -2.45 -5.96 5.95
CA ILE A 55 -3.53 -4.97 6.03
C ILE A 55 -4.87 -5.72 5.96
N GLY A 56 -5.61 -5.71 7.07
CA GLY A 56 -6.85 -6.46 7.24
C GLY A 56 -7.99 -5.99 6.32
N ASN A 57 -9.04 -6.82 6.20
CA ASN A 57 -10.20 -6.50 5.38
C ASN A 57 -10.84 -5.19 5.87
N TYR A 58 -11.24 -4.32 4.94
CA TYR A 58 -11.90 -3.04 5.22
C TYR A 58 -11.11 -2.09 6.13
N ALA A 59 -9.80 -2.30 6.30
CA ALA A 59 -8.96 -1.36 7.01
C ALA A 59 -8.90 -0.03 6.26
N PHE A 60 -9.00 1.09 6.98
CA PHE A 60 -8.84 2.43 6.40
C PHE A 60 -7.56 3.08 6.92
N ILE A 61 -6.57 3.22 6.05
CA ILE A 61 -5.28 3.85 6.34
C ILE A 61 -5.33 5.30 5.86
N ARG A 62 -5.16 6.24 6.80
CA ARG A 62 -5.31 7.67 6.56
C ARG A 62 -4.00 8.34 6.14
N PRO A 63 -4.07 9.51 5.49
CA PRO A 63 -2.92 10.36 5.22
C PRO A 63 -2.04 10.58 6.45
N GLY A 64 -0.72 10.52 6.26
CA GLY A 64 0.29 10.70 7.30
C GLY A 64 0.60 9.44 8.12
N THR A 65 0.04 8.28 7.77
CA THR A 65 0.28 7.03 8.50
C THR A 65 1.58 6.36 8.06
N ILE A 66 2.36 5.89 9.03
CA ILE A 66 3.55 5.07 8.83
C ILE A 66 3.35 3.75 9.58
N ILE A 67 3.43 2.63 8.85
CA ILE A 67 3.40 1.27 9.39
C ILE A 67 4.81 0.70 9.24
N SER A 68 5.44 0.31 10.35
CA SER A 68 6.75 -0.35 10.35
C SER A 68 6.66 -1.76 9.75
N ASN A 69 7.81 -2.42 9.57
CA ASN A 69 7.85 -3.82 9.13
C ASN A 69 7.08 -4.72 10.12
N GLY A 70 6.37 -5.69 9.55
CA GLY A 70 5.67 -6.76 10.28
C GLY A 70 6.53 -7.99 10.52
#